data_AF-A0A5Q0UEV7-F1
#
_entry.id   AF-A0A5Q0UEV7-F1
#
_cell.length_a   1.000
_cell.length_b   1.000
_cell.length_c   1.000
_cell.angle_alpha   90.00
_cell.angle_beta   90.00
_cell.angle_gamma   90.00
#
_symmetry.space_group_name_H-M   'P 1'
#
loop_
_entity.id
_entity.type
_entity.pdbx_description
1 polymer ?
#
loop_
_entity_poly.entity_id
_entity_poly.type
_entity_poly.pdbx_seq_one_letter_code
_entity_poly.pdbx_strand_id
1 'polypeptide(L)'
;MEVLEENRGDIETSILALAEVVMILDRDYDIENFAPLVRDILSFCDLMYTDEETVLQAMFYIDEKNSTIFDAFHAALSEGMPILSSDEFYEDIDTENKNFRNK
;
A
#
# COMPACT_ATOMS: atom_id res chain seq x y z
N MET A 1 -12.27 11.00 2.35
CA MET A 1 -12.33 11.06 3.83
C MET A 1 -13.35 10.06 4.37
N GLU A 2 -14.56 9.98 3.80
CA GLU A 2 -15.59 9.01 4.20
C GLU A 2 -15.07 7.56 4.31
N VAL A 3 -14.36 7.07 3.29
CA VAL A 3 -13.74 5.73 3.29
C VAL A 3 -12.75 5.50 4.44
N LEU A 4 -11.89 6.48 4.73
CA LEU A 4 -10.89 6.35 5.81
C LEU A 4 -11.56 6.36 7.18
N GLU A 5 -12.59 7.18 7.35
CA GLU A 5 -13.37 7.23 8.59
C GLU A 5 -14.25 5.98 8.77
N GLU A 6 -14.82 5.44 7.68
CA GLU A 6 -15.60 4.20 7.68
C GLU A 6 -14.79 2.98 8.10
N ASN A 7 -13.48 2.96 7.79
CA ASN A 7 -12.59 1.84 8.07
C ASN A 7 -11.59 2.17 9.20
N ARG A 8 -11.83 3.23 9.97
CA ARG A 8 -10.89 3.70 11.00
C ARG A 8 -10.64 2.62 12.05
N GLY A 9 -9.37 2.23 12.21
CA GLY A 9 -8.95 1.18 13.15
C GLY A 9 -8.86 -0.22 12.54
N ASP A 10 -9.29 -0.38 11.28
CA ASP A 10 -9.19 -1.63 10.50
C ASP A 10 -8.34 -1.42 9.23
N ILE A 11 -7.53 -0.35 9.18
CA ILE A 11 -6.65 -0.05 8.06
C ILE A 11 -5.23 -0.47 8.42
N GLU A 12 -4.61 -1.21 7.52
CA GLU A 12 -3.21 -1.60 7.60
C GLU A 12 -2.46 -1.09 6.36
N THR A 13 -1.16 -0.84 6.51
CA THR A 13 -0.30 -0.41 5.41
C THR A 13 1.05 -1.11 5.46
N SER A 14 1.67 -1.31 4.29
CA SER A 14 3.06 -1.75 4.22
C SER A 14 4.03 -0.60 4.46
N ILE A 15 5.22 -0.92 4.99
CA ILE A 15 6.33 0.03 5.08
C ILE A 15 6.76 0.55 3.70
N LEU A 16 6.59 -0.27 2.66
CA LEU A 16 6.94 0.07 1.29
C LEU A 16 5.97 1.10 0.69
N ALA A 17 4.68 0.99 0.95
CA ALA A 17 3.70 2.02 0.56
C ALA A 17 4.00 3.37 1.24
N LEU A 18 4.37 3.35 2.53
CA LEU A 18 4.82 4.57 3.22
C LEU A 18 6.10 5.15 2.63
N ALA A 19 7.08 4.29 2.31
CA ALA A 19 8.32 4.71 1.68
C ALA A 19 8.06 5.34 0.30
N GLU A 20 7.16 4.76 -0.49
CA GLU A 20 6.76 5.30 -1.79
C GLU A 20 6.11 6.68 -1.66
N VAL A 21 5.17 6.84 -0.73
CA VAL A 21 4.56 8.15 -0.45
C VAL A 21 5.63 9.18 -0.07
N VAL A 22 6.55 8.83 0.83
CA VAL A 22 7.65 9.73 1.22
C VAL A 22 8.54 10.06 0.03
N MET A 23 8.88 9.09 -0.83
CA MET A 23 9.68 9.30 -2.03
C MET A 23 9.00 10.23 -3.04
N ILE A 24 7.69 10.09 -3.25
CA ILE A 24 6.92 10.98 -4.14
C ILE A 24 6.90 12.40 -3.57
N LEU A 25 6.65 12.53 -2.27
CA LEU A 25 6.59 13.83 -1.61
C LEU A 25 7.93 14.55 -1.58
N ASP A 26 9.03 13.82 -1.36
CA ASP A 26 10.40 14.34 -1.43
C ASP A 26 10.74 14.81 -2.84
N ARG A 27 10.36 14.01 -3.85
CA ARG A 27 10.66 14.32 -5.26
C ARG A 27 9.85 15.50 -5.80
N ASP A 28 8.56 15.54 -5.53
CA ASP A 28 7.62 16.37 -6.28
C ASP A 28 7.13 17.59 -5.50
N TYR A 29 7.28 17.59 -4.17
CA TYR A 29 6.63 18.59 -3.30
C TYR A 29 7.56 19.30 -2.30
N ASP A 30 8.87 19.02 -2.31
CA ASP A 30 9.89 19.65 -1.44
C ASP A 30 9.44 19.69 0.04
N ILE A 31 8.80 18.60 0.48
CA ILE A 31 8.23 18.51 1.83
C ILE A 31 9.36 18.44 2.84
N GLU A 32 9.43 19.44 3.72
CA GLU A 32 10.25 19.37 4.92
C GLU A 32 9.45 18.70 6.07
N ASN A 33 10.13 18.02 6.98
CA ASN A 33 9.55 17.39 8.18
C ASN A 33 8.66 16.17 7.91
N PHE A 34 9.23 15.12 7.31
CA PHE A 34 8.54 13.83 7.12
C PHE A 34 8.08 13.14 8.40
N ALA A 35 8.79 13.30 9.53
CA ALA A 35 8.45 12.57 10.76
C ALA A 35 7.04 12.91 11.31
N PRO A 36 6.62 14.19 11.44
CA PRO A 36 5.23 14.54 11.72
C PRO A 36 4.22 13.96 10.74
N LEU A 37 4.50 14.04 9.43
CA LEU A 37 3.60 13.53 8.41
C LEU A 37 3.40 12.00 8.53
N VAL A 38 4.50 11.25 8.64
CA VAL A 38 4.46 9.79 8.79
C VAL A 38 3.76 9.41 10.09
N ARG A 39 3.98 10.13 11.19
CA ARG A 39 3.26 9.91 12.44
C ARG A 39 1.75 10.14 12.26
N ASP A 40 1.36 11.17 11.52
CA ASP A 40 -0.05 11.46 11.29
C ASP A 40 -0.69 10.37 10.43
N ILE A 41 0.00 9.84 9.42
CA ILE A 41 -0.46 8.67 8.64
C ILE A 41 -0.62 7.43 9.55
N LEU A 42 0.40 7.10 10.33
CA LEU A 42 0.40 5.97 11.28
C LEU A 42 -0.61 6.13 12.42
N SER A 43 -1.24 7.31 12.58
CA SER A 43 -2.35 7.47 13.52
C SER A 43 -3.69 6.91 13.01
N PHE A 44 -3.74 6.53 11.73
CA PHE A 44 -4.92 5.97 11.07
C PHE A 44 -4.76 4.50 10.66
N CYS A 45 -3.53 3.98 10.60
CA CYS A 45 -3.27 2.62 10.16
C CYS A 45 -2.12 1.93 10.91
N ASP A 46 -2.19 0.60 10.97
CA ASP A 46 -1.14 -0.24 11.53
C ASP A 46 -0.13 -0.68 10.46
N LEU A 47 1.11 -0.92 10.88
CA LEU A 47 2.19 -1.38 10.00
C LEU A 47 2.16 -2.89 9.84
N MET A 48 2.08 -3.34 8.59
CA MET A 48 2.29 -4.73 8.22
C MET A 48 3.78 -5.07 8.24
N TYR A 49 4.09 -6.29 8.69
CA TYR A 49 5.44 -6.85 8.66
C TYR A 49 5.52 -7.96 7.61
N THR A 50 6.70 -8.15 7.04
CA THR A 50 6.94 -9.13 5.98
C THR A 50 7.68 -10.35 6.52
N ASP A 51 7.38 -11.52 5.95
CA ASP A 51 8.12 -12.76 6.14
C ASP A 51 8.73 -13.27 4.82
N GLU A 52 9.46 -14.39 4.89
CA GLU A 52 10.13 -14.99 3.73
C GLU A 52 9.15 -15.38 2.61
N GLU A 53 7.99 -15.93 2.98
CA GLU A 53 6.97 -16.38 2.02
C GLU A 53 6.39 -15.18 1.25
N THR A 54 6.07 -14.10 1.96
CA THR A 54 5.61 -12.83 1.36
C THR A 54 6.62 -12.28 0.35
N VAL A 55 7.92 -12.31 0.69
CA VAL A 55 8.99 -11.84 -0.21
C VAL A 55 9.04 -12.67 -1.49
N LEU A 56 8.95 -14.00 -1.38
CA LEU A 56 8.95 -14.90 -2.54
C LEU A 56 7.70 -14.71 -3.41
N GLN A 57 6.54 -14.51 -2.78
CA GLN A 57 5.29 -14.22 -3.49
C GLN A 57 5.37 -12.89 -4.25
N ALA A 58 5.99 -11.87 -3.68
CA ALA A 58 6.25 -10.60 -4.36
C ALA A 58 7.15 -10.81 -5.60
N MET A 59 8.19 -11.64 -5.52
CA MET A 59 9.04 -11.94 -6.68
C MET A 59 8.24 -12.61 -7.80
N PHE A 60 7.35 -13.55 -7.45
CA PHE A 60 6.44 -14.16 -8.42
C PHE A 60 5.57 -13.12 -9.13
N TYR A 61 5.01 -12.14 -8.39
CA TYR A 61 4.25 -11.05 -9.02
C TYR A 61 5.11 -10.15 -9.92
N ILE A 62 6.38 -9.92 -9.60
CA ILE A 62 7.27 -9.15 -10.48
C ILE A 62 7.50 -9.91 -11.79
N ASP A 63 7.87 -11.18 -11.70
CA ASP A 63 8.26 -11.99 -12.86
C ASP A 63 7.06 -12.33 -13.76
N GLU A 64 5.93 -12.74 -13.18
CA GLU A 64 4.80 -13.30 -13.93
C GLU A 64 3.68 -12.28 -14.19
N LYS A 65 3.60 -11.20 -13.40
CA LYS A 65 2.54 -10.18 -13.53
C LYS A 65 3.06 -8.82 -13.98
N ASN A 66 4.37 -8.70 -14.27
CA ASN A 66 5.02 -7.46 -14.72
C ASN A 66 4.69 -6.25 -13.82
N SER A 67 4.66 -6.51 -12.52
CA SER A 67 4.32 -5.53 -11.49
C SER A 67 5.52 -4.68 -11.11
N THR A 68 5.27 -3.48 -10.57
CA THR A 68 6.34 -2.71 -9.94
C THR A 68 6.73 -3.37 -8.62
N ILE A 69 7.94 -3.09 -8.13
CA ILE A 69 8.41 -3.63 -6.85
C ILE A 69 7.46 -3.22 -5.71
N PHE A 70 7.02 -1.95 -5.68
CA PHE A 70 6.12 -1.48 -4.62
C PHE A 70 4.78 -2.20 -4.65
N ASP A 71 4.19 -2.33 -5.85
CA ASP A 71 2.89 -2.99 -5.98
C ASP A 71 2.94 -4.48 -5.70
N ALA A 72 4.00 -5.17 -6.13
CA ALA A 72 4.20 -6.58 -5.88
C ALA A 72 4.25 -6.90 -4.39
N PHE A 73 5.03 -6.14 -3.64
CA PHE A 73 5.14 -6.31 -2.21
C PHE A 73 3.87 -5.90 -1.47
N HIS A 74 3.21 -4.83 -1.90
CA HIS A 74 1.95 -4.41 -1.30
C HIS A 74 0.85 -5.46 -1.50
N ALA A 75 0.75 -6.03 -2.70
CA ALA A 75 -0.15 -7.13 -3.00
C ALA A 75 0.16 -8.38 -2.18
N ALA A 76 1.43 -8.79 -2.09
CA ALA A 76 1.83 -9.96 -1.30
C ALA A 76 1.53 -9.77 0.20
N LEU A 77 1.81 -8.58 0.75
CA LEU A 77 1.54 -8.24 2.15
C LEU A 77 0.06 -8.16 2.50
N SER A 78 -0.83 -7.99 1.51
CA SER A 78 -2.26 -7.98 1.77
C SER A 78 -2.78 -9.33 2.25
N GLU A 79 -2.06 -10.44 1.98
CA GLU A 79 -2.49 -11.80 2.31
C GLU A 79 -3.94 -12.11 1.87
N GLY A 80 -4.39 -11.51 0.75
CA GLY A 80 -5.75 -11.67 0.24
C GLY A 80 -6.81 -10.76 0.89
N MET A 81 -6.42 -9.91 1.85
CA MET A 81 -7.29 -8.86 2.37
C MET A 81 -7.61 -7.83 1.28
N PRO A 82 -8.77 -7.14 1.40
CA PRO A 82 -9.13 -6.16 0.40
C PRO A 82 -8.15 -4.99 0.31
N ILE A 83 -7.60 -4.75 -0.88
CA ILE A 83 -6.69 -3.64 -1.13
C ILE A 83 -7.49 -2.38 -1.42
N LEU A 84 -7.15 -1.30 -0.73
CA LEU A 84 -7.71 0.03 -0.91
C LEU A 84 -6.79 0.82 -1.85
N SER A 85 -7.04 0.77 -3.16
CA SER A 85 -6.18 1.42 -4.15
C SER A 85 -6.96 2.26 -5.17
N SER A 86 -6.26 3.14 -5.87
CA SER A 86 -6.75 3.80 -7.09
C SER A 86 -6.17 3.20 -8.36
N ASP A 87 -5.26 2.23 -8.22
CA ASP A 87 -4.62 1.54 -9.33
C ASP A 87 -5.46 0.33 -9.79
N GLU A 88 -5.55 0.17 -11.10
CA GLU A 88 -6.24 -0.95 -11.75
C GLU A 88 -5.40 -2.24 -11.69
N PHE A 89 -4.09 -2.14 -11.43
CA PHE A 89 -3.21 -3.30 -11.30
C PHE A 89 -3.72 -4.35 -10.29
N TYR A 90 -4.28 -3.90 -9.18
CA TYR A 90 -4.80 -4.79 -8.13
C TYR A 90 -6.12 -5.48 -8.51
N GLU A 91 -6.76 -5.13 -9.63
CA GLU A 91 -7.93 -5.85 -10.14
C GLU A 91 -7.55 -7.18 -10.82
N ASP A 92 -6.30 -7.31 -11.29
CA ASP A 92 -5.77 -8.47 -12.03
C ASP A 92 -4.97 -9.46 -11.15
N ILE A 93 -4.82 -9.13 -9.87
CA ILE A 93 -4.20 -10.00 -8.85
C ILE A 93 -5.30 -10.68 -8.05
N ASP A 94 -5.02 -11.84 -7.47
CA ASP A 94 -5.94 -12.64 -6.66
C ASP A 94 -6.20 -11.98 -5.28
N THR A 95 -6.62 -10.71 -5.29
CA THR A 95 -6.95 -9.89 -4.13
C THR A 95 -8.29 -9.19 -4.39
N GLU A 96 -9.11 -9.02 -3.34
CA GLU A 96 -10.31 -8.19 -3.47
C GLU A 96 -9.88 -6.70 -3.58
N ASN A 97 -10.14 -6.01 -4.69
CA ASN A 97 -9.83 -4.58 -4.81
C ASN A 97 -11.07 -3.71 -4.53
N LYS A 98 -10.96 -2.75 -3.62
CA LYS A 98 -11.96 -1.69 -3.40
C LYS A 98 -11.46 -0.39 -4.03
N ASN A 99 -11.65 -0.26 -5.33
CA ASN A 99 -11.22 0.91 -6.09
C ASN A 99 -12.09 2.14 -5.77
N PHE A 100 -11.49 3.22 -5.23
CA PHE A 100 -12.22 4.42 -4.83
C PHE A 100 -12.31 5.50 -5.90
N ARG A 101 -11.79 5.28 -7.12
CA ARG A 101 -11.96 6.24 -8.23
C ARG A 101 -13.41 6.41 -8.70
N ASN A 102 -14.30 5.49 -8.33
CA ASN A 102 -15.70 5.44 -8.79
C ASN A 102 -16.74 5.91 -7.75
N LYS A 103 -16.33 6.59 -6.68
CA LYS A 103 -17.25 7.26 -5.73
C LYS A 103 -17.20 8.78 -5.87
#